data_AF-A0AA35AHX8-F1
#
_entry.id   AF-A0AA35AHX8-F1
#
_cell.length_a   1.000
_cell.length_b   1.000
_cell.length_c   1.000
_cell.angle_alpha   90.00
_cell.angle_beta   90.00
_cell.angle_gamma   90.00
#
_symmetry.space_group_name_H-M   'P 1'
#
loop_
_entity.id
_entity.type
_entity.pdbx_description
1 polymer ?
#
loop_
_entity_poly.entity_id
_entity_poly.type
_entity_poly.pdbx_seq_one_letter_code
_entity_poly.pdbx_strand_id
1 'polypeptide(L)'
;MSQTKNRELLDKKIRSEIEVIKKIIAEFDVVKENVNALSEKAKTDPQAAEKLNKLIEGYTYGEERKLYDSALSKIEKLIETMSPPRSKNQSTKNQRNKNNRKIV
;
A
#
# COMPACT_ATOMS: atom_id res chain seq x y z
N MET A 1 -9.51 32.95 1.26
CA MET A 1 -9.24 32.65 -0.17
C MET A 1 -8.00 31.76 -0.40
N SER A 2 -6.88 31.94 0.32
CA SER A 2 -5.66 31.13 0.13
C SER A 2 -5.81 29.65 0.51
N GLN A 3 -6.47 29.32 1.63
CA GLN A 3 -6.61 27.93 2.08
C GLN A 3 -7.45 27.05 1.15
N THR A 4 -8.48 27.60 0.49
CA THR A 4 -9.34 26.86 -0.44
C THR A 4 -8.56 26.43 -1.69
N LYS A 5 -7.74 27.33 -2.25
CA LYS A 5 -6.86 27.03 -3.39
C LYS A 5 -5.76 26.03 -3.02
N ASN A 6 -5.17 26.15 -1.83
CA ASN A 6 -4.16 25.21 -1.36
C ASN A 6 -4.74 23.80 -1.18
N ARG A 7 -5.97 23.69 -0.66
CA ARG A 7 -6.66 22.39 -0.52
C ARG A 7 -6.95 21.75 -1.88
N GLU A 8 -7.39 22.53 -2.86
CA GLU A 8 -7.65 22.05 -4.21
C GLU A 8 -6.36 21.56 -4.91
N LEU A 9 -5.25 22.29 -4.73
CA LEU A 9 -3.95 21.89 -5.26
C LEU A 9 -3.45 20.58 -4.64
N LEU A 10 -3.61 20.44 -3.32
CA LEU A 10 -3.30 19.20 -2.60
C LEU A 10 -4.15 18.02 -3.10
N ASP A 11 -5.47 18.21 -3.27
CA ASP A 11 -6.37 17.16 -3.75
C ASP A 11 -5.99 16.68 -5.17
N LYS A 12 -5.69 17.62 -6.07
CA LYS A 12 -5.20 17.27 -7.43
C LYS A 12 -3.90 16.48 -7.39
N LYS A 13 -2.96 16.88 -6.53
CA LYS A 13 -1.69 16.16 -6.39
C LYS A 13 -1.90 14.74 -5.88
N ILE A 14 -2.71 14.56 -4.83
CA ILE A 14 -3.03 13.23 -4.28
C ILE A 14 -3.64 12.32 -5.35
N ARG A 15 -4.62 12.82 -6.11
CA ARG A 15 -5.26 12.04 -7.19
C ARG A 15 -4.27 11.64 -8.28
N SER A 16 -3.40 12.56 -8.69
CA SER A 16 -2.36 12.29 -9.69
C SER A 16 -1.40 11.19 -9.23
N GLU A 17 -0.93 11.24 -7.98
CA GLU A 17 -0.04 10.20 -7.42
C GLU A 17 -0.73 8.83 -7.39
N ILE A 18 -2.01 8.78 -7.02
CA ILE A 18 -2.80 7.53 -7.03
C ILE A 18 -2.90 6.96 -8.46
N GLU A 19 -3.13 7.79 -9.46
CA GLU A 19 -3.20 7.34 -10.86
C GLU A 19 -1.86 6.80 -11.36
N VAL A 20 -0.75 7.45 -11.01
CA VAL A 20 0.60 6.96 -11.35
C VAL A 20 0.84 5.60 -10.72
N ILE A 21 0.55 5.44 -9.43
CA ILE A 21 0.70 4.15 -8.73
C ILE A 21 -0.16 3.06 -9.38
N LYS A 22 -1.41 3.37 -9.75
CA LYS A 22 -2.30 2.42 -10.44
C LYS A 22 -1.72 1.95 -11.77
N LYS A 23 -1.12 2.85 -12.55
CA LYS A 23 -0.46 2.49 -13.83
C LYS A 23 0.73 1.56 -13.59
N ILE A 24 1.57 1.87 -12.61
CA ILE A 24 2.71 1.02 -12.22
C ILE A 24 2.25 -0.38 -11.81
N ILE A 25 1.16 -0.49 -11.03
CA ILE A 25 0.60 -1.79 -10.64
C ILE A 25 0.10 -2.57 -11.87
N ALA A 26 -0.55 -1.91 -12.82
CA ALA A 26 -1.03 -2.55 -14.05
C ALA A 26 0.12 -3.05 -14.94
N GLU A 27 1.25 -2.32 -15.00
CA GLU A 27 2.45 -2.75 -15.72
C GLU A 27 3.07 -4.02 -15.11
N PHE A 28 2.78 -4.32 -13.83
CA PHE A 28 3.31 -5.49 -13.14
C PHE A 28 2.74 -6.81 -13.70
N ASP A 29 1.58 -6.80 -14.35
CA ASP A 29 1.05 -7.97 -15.05
C ASP A 29 1.98 -8.41 -16.20
N VAL A 30 2.56 -7.44 -16.94
CA VAL A 30 3.55 -7.70 -17.98
C VAL A 30 4.84 -8.27 -17.38
N VAL A 31 5.28 -7.75 -16.23
CA VAL A 31 6.45 -8.28 -15.51
C VAL A 31 6.21 -9.74 -15.11
N LYS A 32 5.02 -10.07 -14.62
CA LYS A 32 4.64 -11.43 -14.23
C LYS A 32 4.70 -12.40 -15.41
N GLU A 33 4.20 -12.00 -16.59
CA GLU A 33 4.30 -12.80 -17.81
C GLU A 33 5.76 -13.06 -18.20
N ASN A 34 6.61 -12.03 -18.12
CA ASN A 34 8.04 -12.16 -18.42
C ASN A 34 8.78 -13.08 -17.43
N VAL A 35 8.43 -13.04 -16.14
CA VAL A 35 9.00 -13.95 -15.12
C VAL A 35 8.57 -15.39 -15.39
N ASN A 36 7.31 -15.63 -15.77
CA ASN A 36 6.85 -16.96 -16.16
C ASN A 36 7.60 -17.48 -17.39
N ALA A 37 7.77 -16.64 -18.42
CA ALA A 37 8.56 -17.00 -19.61
C ALA A 37 10.03 -17.29 -19.26
N LEU A 38 10.62 -16.54 -18.32
CA LEU A 38 11.96 -16.80 -17.80
C LEU A 38 12.02 -18.12 -17.04
N SER A 39 10.98 -18.45 -16.27
CA SER A 39 10.86 -19.71 -15.54
C SER A 39 10.79 -20.92 -16.47
N GLU A 40 10.02 -20.84 -17.57
CA GLU A 40 9.99 -21.89 -18.57
C GLU A 40 11.35 -22.07 -19.26
N LYS A 41 12.03 -20.97 -19.60
CA LYS A 41 13.39 -21.01 -20.17
C LYS A 41 14.42 -21.59 -19.20
N ALA A 42 14.29 -21.31 -17.91
CA ALA A 42 15.22 -21.79 -16.87
C ALA A 42 15.25 -23.32 -16.75
N LYS A 43 14.22 -24.04 -17.22
CA LYS A 43 14.21 -25.52 -17.26
C LYS A 43 15.27 -26.10 -18.20
N THR A 44 15.64 -25.34 -19.24
CA THR A 44 16.53 -25.79 -20.31
C THR A 44 17.81 -24.96 -20.45
N ASP A 45 17.79 -23.70 -20.01
CA ASP A 45 18.92 -22.76 -20.11
C ASP A 45 19.46 -22.42 -18.70
N PRO A 46 20.72 -22.81 -18.39
CA PRO A 46 21.37 -22.49 -17.12
C PRO A 46 21.53 -20.98 -16.85
N GLN A 47 21.70 -20.16 -17.90
CA GLN A 47 21.82 -18.71 -17.73
C GLN A 47 20.48 -18.08 -17.34
N ALA A 48 19.38 -18.60 -17.90
CA ALA A 48 18.04 -18.20 -17.50
C ALA A 48 17.74 -18.61 -16.05
N ALA A 49 18.19 -19.80 -15.63
CA ALA A 49 18.06 -20.26 -14.24
C ALA A 49 18.82 -19.37 -13.26
N GLU A 50 20.07 -18.98 -13.56
CA GLU A 50 20.84 -18.07 -12.70
C GLU A 50 20.15 -16.71 -12.56
N LYS A 51 19.65 -16.15 -13.67
CA LYS A 51 18.90 -14.88 -13.65
C LYS A 51 17.63 -14.99 -12.81
N LEU A 52 16.88 -16.08 -12.95
CA LEU A 52 15.68 -16.32 -12.16
C LEU A 52 15.99 -16.44 -10.66
N ASN A 53 17.06 -17.15 -10.30
CA ASN A 53 17.47 -17.33 -8.91
C ASN A 53 17.84 -15.98 -8.26
N LYS A 54 18.63 -15.14 -8.96
CA LYS A 54 18.94 -13.78 -8.48
C LYS A 54 17.69 -12.94 -8.28
N LEU A 55 16.72 -13.06 -9.18
CA LEU A 55 15.44 -12.36 -9.06
C LEU A 55 14.65 -12.88 -7.84
N ILE A 56 14.56 -14.20 -7.65
CA ILE A 56 13.91 -14.78 -6.48
C ILE A 56 14.58 -14.30 -5.18
N GLU A 57 15.90 -14.36 -5.10
CA GLU A 57 16.66 -13.90 -3.93
C GLU A 57 16.41 -12.40 -3.63
N GLY A 58 16.43 -11.56 -4.67
CA GLY A 58 16.14 -10.14 -4.60
C GLY A 58 14.76 -9.84 -4.00
N TYR A 59 13.73 -10.50 -4.52
CA TYR A 59 12.34 -10.32 -4.07
C TYR A 59 12.01 -11.01 -2.74
N THR A 60 12.85 -11.93 -2.27
CA THR A 60 12.61 -12.62 -1.00
C THR A 60 13.34 -11.96 0.16
N TYR A 61 14.61 -11.59 -0.02
CA TYR A 61 15.48 -11.07 1.06
C TYR A 61 16.33 -9.86 0.65
N GLY A 62 16.42 -9.57 -0.65
CA GLY A 62 17.27 -8.53 -1.22
C GLY A 62 16.64 -7.13 -1.21
N GLU A 63 17.17 -6.27 -2.06
CA GLU A 63 16.79 -4.87 -2.13
C GLU A 63 15.38 -4.67 -2.69
N GLU A 64 14.95 -5.50 -3.63
CA GLU A 64 13.60 -5.48 -4.20
C GLU A 64 12.55 -5.69 -3.09
N ARG A 65 12.81 -6.63 -2.16
CA ARG A 65 11.93 -6.84 -1.02
C ARG A 65 11.90 -5.65 -0.07
N LYS A 66 13.05 -5.07 0.26
CA LYS A 66 13.13 -3.90 1.15
C LYS A 66 12.40 -2.69 0.57
N LEU A 67 12.51 -2.47 -0.74
CA LEU A 67 11.79 -1.41 -1.43
C LEU A 67 10.28 -1.63 -1.39
N TYR A 68 9.83 -2.88 -1.62
CA TYR A 68 8.43 -3.26 -1.52
C TYR A 68 7.88 -3.01 -0.09
N ASP A 69 8.55 -3.53 0.94
CA ASP A 69 8.11 -3.39 2.33
C ASP A 69 8.13 -1.92 2.78
N SER A 70 9.12 -1.14 2.33
CA SER A 70 9.21 0.30 2.60
C SER A 70 8.05 1.09 1.98
N ALA A 71 7.69 0.78 0.73
CA ALA A 71 6.55 1.38 0.07
C ALA A 71 5.24 1.03 0.80
N LEU A 72 5.05 -0.26 1.13
CA LEU A 72 3.86 -0.73 1.85
C LEU A 72 3.72 -0.06 3.22
N SER A 73 4.81 0.01 4.01
CA SER A 73 4.81 0.64 5.34
C SER A 73 4.43 2.12 5.29
N LYS A 74 4.83 2.87 4.25
CA LYS A 74 4.42 4.28 4.08
C LYS A 74 2.91 4.40 3.85
N ILE A 75 2.33 3.48 3.10
CA ILE A 75 0.87 3.44 2.87
C ILE A 75 0.14 3.10 4.16
N GLU A 76 0.62 2.11 4.92
CA GLU A 76 0.03 1.74 6.21
C GLU A 76 0.05 2.91 7.20
N LYS A 77 1.17 3.62 7.32
CA LYS A 77 1.29 4.83 8.16
C LYS A 77 0.34 5.94 7.70
N LEU A 78 0.17 6.13 6.39
CA LEU A 78 -0.79 7.11 5.87
C LEU A 78 -2.23 6.73 6.27
N ILE A 79 -2.61 5.46 6.13
CA ILE A 79 -3.93 4.97 6.54
C ILE A 79 -4.13 5.11 8.06
N GLU A 80 -3.11 4.80 8.86
CA GLU A 80 -3.14 4.94 10.31
C GLU A 80 -3.37 6.39 10.73
N THR A 81 -2.65 7.35 10.13
CA THR A 81 -2.83 8.79 10.43
C THR A 81 -4.19 9.34 10.02
N MET A 82 -4.85 8.72 9.04
CA MET A 82 -6.20 9.10 8.60
C MET A 82 -7.30 8.37 9.39
N SER A 83 -6.97 7.29 10.09
CA SER A 83 -7.90 6.55 10.93
C SER A 83 -8.11 7.30 12.25
N PRO A 84 -9.34 7.41 12.77
CA PRO A 84 -9.55 8.02 14.06
C PRO A 84 -8.78 7.21 15.12
N PRO A 85 -7.99 7.85 16.00
CA PRO A 85 -7.26 7.14 17.03
C PRO A 85 -8.25 6.27 17.82
N ARG A 86 -7.83 5.04 18.15
CA ARG A 86 -8.55 4.08 19.02
C ARG A 86 -8.85 4.63 20.43
N SER A 87 -8.53 5.89 20.71
CA SER A 87 -9.05 6.66 21.83
C SER A 87 -10.56 6.84 21.66
N LYS A 88 -11.31 6.16 22.52
CA LYS A 88 -12.78 6.16 22.67
C LYS A 88 -13.46 7.54 22.84
N ASN A 89 -12.79 8.66 22.54
CA ASN A 89 -13.24 10.02 22.85
C ASN A 89 -13.16 11.02 21.68
N GLN A 90 -13.10 10.58 20.42
CA GLN A 90 -13.36 11.51 19.30
C GLN A 90 -14.86 11.53 18.95
N SER A 91 -15.52 12.58 19.42
CA SER A 91 -16.74 13.22 18.89
C SER A 91 -17.97 12.37 18.56
N THR A 92 -18.05 11.12 19.05
CA THR A 92 -19.36 10.49 19.26
C THR A 92 -19.75 10.80 20.69
N LYS A 93 -20.66 11.77 20.85
CA LYS A 93 -21.35 12.01 22.12
C LYS A 93 -21.96 10.66 22.52
N ASN A 94 -21.28 9.91 23.38
CA ASN A 94 -21.78 8.66 23.95
C ASN A 94 -23.07 9.03 24.70
N GLN A 95 -24.20 9.00 24.00
CA GLN A 95 -25.52 9.06 24.61
C GLN A 95 -25.73 7.71 25.29
N ARG A 96 -25.05 7.52 26.42
CA ARG A 96 -25.57 6.66 27.48
C ARG A 96 -26.79 7.38 28.01
N ASN A 97 -27.94 7.14 27.37
CA ASN A 97 -29.22 7.38 28.00
C ASN A 97 -29.24 6.51 29.27
N LYS A 98 -28.91 7.13 30.41
CA LYS A 98 -29.13 6.57 31.74
C LYS A 98 -30.64 6.51 31.92
N ASN A 99 -31.25 5.45 31.41
CA ASN A 99 -32.60 5.12 31.80
C ASN A 99 -32.54 4.67 33.27
N ASN A 100 -33.14 5.50 34.13
CA ASN A 100 -33.28 5.26 35.55
C ASN A 100 -34.13 4.00 35.77
N ARG A 101 -33.48 2.92 36.19
CA ARG A 101 -33.94 1.94 37.19
C ARG A 101 -32.81 0.94 37.44
N LYS A 102 -31.84 1.34 38.25
CA LYS A 102 -31.11 0.37 39.08
C LYS A 102 -32.14 -0.20 40.05
N ILE A 103 -32.60 -1.41 39.80
CA ILE A 103 -33.23 -2.22 40.84
C ILE A 103 -32.05 -2.82 41.61
N VAL A 104 -32.01 -2.53 42.91
CA VAL A 104 -31.04 -3.05 43.89
C VAL A 104 -31.28 -4.54 44.08
#